data_AF-A0A6H2Y1H1-F1
#
_entry.id   AF-A0A6H2Y1H1-F1
#
_cell.length_a   1.000
_cell.length_b   1.000
_cell.length_c   1.000
_cell.angle_alpha   90.00
_cell.angle_beta   90.00
_cell.angle_gamma   90.00
#
_symmetry.space_group_name_H-M   'P 1'
#
loop_
_entity.id
_entity.type
_entity.pdbx_description
1 polymer ?
#
loop_
_entity_poly.entity_id
_entity_poly.type
_entity_poly.pdbx_seq_one_letter_code
_entity_poly.pdbx_strand_id
1 'polypeptide(L)'
;MHMYNPPHPGEVLRDYLEGVSITQAADALKITRAQLSRILNGHAAITADMALRLAALLDTSPEMWADMQSEYALWQESQKPRPVIRPLRSPLVHA
;
A
#
# COMPACT_ATOMS: atom_id res chain seq x y z
N MET A 1 2.26 -16.97 -1.31
CA MET A 1 0.99 -17.00 -2.08
C MET A 1 0.53 -15.57 -2.21
N HIS A 2 0.12 -15.10 -3.38
CA HIS A 2 -0.43 -13.75 -3.52
C HIS A 2 -1.89 -13.74 -3.09
N MET A 3 -2.28 -12.78 -2.25
CA MET A 3 -3.66 -12.61 -1.82
C MET A 3 -4.55 -12.25 -3.03
N TYR A 4 -5.74 -12.82 -3.09
CA TYR A 4 -6.75 -12.44 -4.08
C TYR A 4 -7.49 -11.20 -3.59
N ASN A 5 -7.48 -10.13 -4.40
CA ASN A 5 -8.10 -8.84 -4.06
C ASN A 5 -7.64 -8.26 -2.70
N PRO A 6 -6.34 -7.99 -2.53
CA PRO A 6 -5.83 -7.31 -1.34
C PRO A 6 -6.51 -5.96 -1.14
N PRO A 7 -6.88 -5.59 0.11
CA PRO A 7 -7.46 -4.29 0.40
C PRO A 7 -6.42 -3.18 0.18
N HIS A 8 -6.89 -1.96 -0.11
CA HIS A 8 -5.99 -0.82 -0.12
C HIS A 8 -5.46 -0.59 1.31
N PRO A 9 -4.15 -0.34 1.52
CA PRO A 9 -3.59 -0.13 2.87
C PRO A 9 -4.27 0.98 3.66
N GLY A 10 -4.78 2.00 2.96
CA GLY A 10 -5.56 3.09 3.54
C GLY A 10 -6.91 2.68 4.13
N GLU A 11 -7.52 1.58 3.65
CA GLU A 11 -8.72 1.01 4.28
C GLU A 11 -8.37 0.38 5.62
N VAL A 12 -7.26 -0.38 5.69
CA VAL A 12 -6.73 -0.93 6.96
C VAL A 12 -6.33 0.19 7.92
N LEU A 13 -5.69 1.25 7.41
CA LEU A 13 -5.33 2.42 8.21
C LEU A 13 -6.54 3.09 8.86
N ARG A 14 -7.73 3.01 8.26
CA ARG A 14 -8.95 3.57 8.83
C ARG A 14 -9.31 2.91 10.16
N ASP A 15 -9.08 1.60 10.28
CA ASP A 15 -9.33 0.84 11.51
C ASP A 15 -8.31 1.21 12.59
N TYR A 16 -7.04 1.40 12.22
CA TYR A 16 -6.00 1.90 13.14
C TYR A 16 -6.27 3.30 13.68
N LEU A 17 -7.03 4.12 12.94
CA LEU A 17 -7.42 5.47 13.34
C LEU A 17 -8.82 5.55 13.95
N GLU A 18 -9.45 4.41 14.26
CA GLU A 18 -10.76 4.40 14.91
C GLU A 18 -10.70 5.16 16.25
N GLY A 19 -11.65 6.07 16.47
CA GLY A 19 -11.67 6.95 17.65
C GLY A 19 -10.69 8.13 17.61
N VAL A 20 -9.83 8.24 16.58
CA VAL A 20 -8.94 9.39 16.37
C VAL A 20 -9.53 10.33 15.32
N SER A 21 -9.51 11.64 15.58
CA SER A 21 -9.97 12.58 14.54
C SER A 21 -8.97 12.61 13.38
N ILE A 22 -9.50 12.65 12.15
CA ILE A 22 -8.67 12.72 10.93
C ILE A 22 -7.75 13.95 10.96
N THR A 23 -8.20 15.06 11.55
CA THR A 23 -7.37 16.27 11.70
C THR A 23 -6.17 16.01 12.62
N GLN A 24 -6.40 15.43 13.80
CA GLN A 24 -5.31 15.11 14.73
C GLN A 24 -4.31 14.12 14.12
N ALA A 25 -4.80 13.08 13.43
CA ALA A 25 -3.94 12.12 12.76
C ALA A 25 -3.10 12.77 11.65
N ALA A 26 -3.70 13.64 10.83
CA ALA A 26 -2.99 14.36 9.78
C ALA A 26 -1.88 15.28 10.35
N ASP A 27 -2.19 15.99 11.43
CA ASP A 27 -1.25 16.88 12.13
C ASP A 27 -0.09 16.11 12.77
N ALA A 28 -0.37 14.91 13.31
CA ALA A 28 0.65 14.02 13.86
C ALA A 28 1.60 13.49 12.75
N LEU A 29 1.04 13.12 11.59
CA LEU A 29 1.78 12.67 10.41
C LEU A 29 2.48 13.79 9.64
N LYS A 30 2.23 15.06 10.00
CA LYS A 30 2.73 16.26 9.31
C LYS A 30 2.30 16.32 7.84
N ILE A 31 1.04 15.98 7.57
CA ILE A 31 0.42 16.08 6.24
C ILE A 31 -0.89 16.85 6.31
N THR A 32 -1.41 17.24 5.15
CA THR A 32 -2.74 17.86 5.11
C THR A 32 -3.84 16.84 5.40
N ARG A 33 -4.94 17.28 6.01
CA ARG A 33 -6.16 16.47 6.16
C ARG A 33 -6.66 15.91 4.82
N ALA A 34 -6.54 16.69 3.75
CA ALA A 34 -6.91 16.26 2.40
C ALA A 34 -6.04 15.10 1.92
N GLN A 35 -4.72 15.14 2.15
CA GLN A 35 -3.83 14.05 1.82
C GLN A 35 -4.17 12.78 2.59
N LEU A 36 -4.37 12.88 3.91
CA LEU A 36 -4.78 11.72 4.71
C LEU A 36 -6.11 11.15 4.22
N SER A 37 -7.10 12.00 3.94
CA SER A 37 -8.39 11.57 3.38
C SER A 37 -8.25 10.81 2.05
N ARG A 38 -7.36 11.24 1.15
CA ARG A 38 -7.11 10.49 -0.08
C ARG A 38 -6.52 9.11 0.19
N ILE A 39 -5.60 8.99 1.14
CA ILE A 39 -5.03 7.70 1.54
C ILE A 39 -6.13 6.79 2.11
N LEU A 40 -6.90 7.28 3.08
CA LEU A 40 -7.96 6.53 3.77
C LEU A 40 -9.10 6.06 2.86
N ASN A 41 -9.25 6.67 1.69
CA ASN A 41 -10.28 6.33 0.71
C ASN A 41 -9.70 5.66 -0.55
N GLY A 42 -8.44 5.18 -0.51
CA GLY A 42 -7.83 4.45 -1.63
C GLY A 42 -7.45 5.29 -2.84
N HIS A 43 -7.51 6.62 -2.74
CA HIS A 43 -7.18 7.56 -3.81
C HIS A 43 -5.72 8.02 -3.80
N ALA A 44 -4.93 7.59 -2.82
CA ALA A 44 -3.49 7.85 -2.74
C ALA A 44 -2.79 6.67 -2.07
N ALA A 45 -1.65 6.28 -2.64
CA ALA A 45 -0.82 5.22 -2.09
C ALA A 45 -0.12 5.66 -0.79
N ILE A 46 0.19 4.68 0.05
CA ILE A 46 1.17 4.82 1.14
C ILE A 46 2.57 4.71 0.55
N THR A 47 3.30 5.83 0.50
CA THR A 47 4.71 5.85 0.09
C THR A 47 5.62 5.31 1.20
N ALA A 48 6.89 5.02 0.89
CA ALA A 48 7.86 4.61 1.89
C ALA A 48 8.05 5.64 3.03
N ASP A 49 8.06 6.94 2.71
CA ASP A 49 8.08 8.02 3.72
C ASP A 49 6.82 7.98 4.60
N MET A 50 5.64 7.75 4.00
CA MET A 50 4.40 7.62 4.78
C MET A 50 4.40 6.38 5.67
N ALA A 51 4.93 5.25 5.19
CA ALA A 51 5.07 4.03 5.97
C ALA A 51 5.93 4.23 7.24
N LEU A 52 7.06 4.96 7.11
CA LEU A 52 7.90 5.33 8.26
C LEU A 52 7.15 6.24 9.26
N ARG A 53 6.37 7.19 8.77
CA ARG A 53 5.55 8.08 9.63
C ARG A 53 4.45 7.32 10.35
N LEU A 54 3.78 6.40 9.67
CA LEU A 54 2.74 5.57 10.25
C LEU A 54 3.30 4.62 11.31
N ALA A 55 4.46 4.00 11.05
CA ALA A 55 5.17 3.20 12.02
C ALA A 55 5.46 3.97 13.32
N ALA A 56 5.97 5.20 13.19
CA ALA A 56 6.23 6.07 14.34
C ALA A 56 4.96 6.52 15.07
N LEU A 57 3.84 6.72 14.37
CA LEU A 57 2.58 7.15 14.97
C LEU A 57 1.85 6.02 15.69
N LEU A 58 1.86 4.81 15.13
CA LEU A 58 0.97 3.71 15.51
C LEU A 58 1.70 2.56 16.21
N ASP A 59 3.02 2.69 16.44
CA ASP A 59 3.87 1.63 16.99
C ASP A 59 3.80 0.33 16.15
N THR A 60 3.87 0.48 14.83
CA THR A 60 3.85 -0.62 13.86
C THR A 60 5.17 -0.71 13.08
N SER A 61 5.32 -1.73 12.24
CA SER A 61 6.45 -1.81 11.29
C SER A 61 6.18 -0.98 10.02
N PRO A 62 7.18 -0.29 9.45
CA PRO A 62 7.04 0.36 8.15
C PRO A 62 6.93 -0.66 6.99
N GLU A 63 7.60 -1.81 7.10
CA GLU A 63 7.51 -2.90 6.13
C GLU A 63 6.07 -3.41 5.99
N MET A 64 5.34 -3.53 7.10
CA MET A 64 3.92 -3.89 7.09
C MET A 64 3.10 -3.03 6.11
N TRP A 65 3.26 -1.71 6.16
CA TRP A 65 2.55 -0.78 5.28
C TRP A 65 3.04 -0.84 3.83
N ALA A 66 4.36 -0.96 3.65
CA ALA A 66 4.97 -1.02 2.32
C ALA A 66 4.62 -2.32 1.57
N ASP A 67 4.56 -3.44 2.28
CA ASP A 67 4.22 -4.75 1.75
C ASP A 67 2.75 -4.79 1.35
N MET A 68 1.82 -4.32 2.20
CA MET A 68 0.40 -4.19 1.83
C MET A 68 0.23 -3.31 0.58
N GLN A 69 0.95 -2.20 0.49
CA GLN A 69 0.87 -1.32 -0.68
C GLN A 69 1.37 -2.01 -1.94
N SER A 70 2.45 -2.78 -1.82
CA SER A 70 3.03 -3.54 -2.93
C SER A 70 2.09 -4.65 -3.39
N GLU A 71 1.50 -5.40 -2.46
CA GLU A 71 0.51 -6.43 -2.77
C GLU A 71 -0.71 -5.84 -3.47
N TYR A 72 -1.27 -4.75 -2.93
CA TYR A 72 -2.37 -4.01 -3.56
C TYR A 72 -2.04 -3.57 -4.99
N ALA A 73 -0.89 -2.92 -5.18
CA ALA A 73 -0.49 -2.41 -6.48
C ALA A 73 -0.24 -3.55 -7.49
N LEU A 74 0.45 -4.61 -7.07
CA LEU A 74 0.69 -5.78 -7.92
C LEU A 74 -0.62 -6.44 -8.35
N TRP A 75 -1.57 -6.59 -7.43
CA TRP A 75 -2.88 -7.15 -7.76
C TRP A 75 -3.63 -6.27 -8.75
N GLN A 76 -3.75 -4.96 -8.50
CA GLN A 76 -4.41 -4.00 -9.41
C GLN A 76 -3.80 -4.05 -10.82
N GLU A 77 -2.47 -4.02 -10.93
CA GLU A 77 -1.79 -4.08 -12.22
C GLU A 77 -1.89 -5.47 -12.87
N SER A 78 -2.05 -6.55 -12.10
CA SER A 78 -2.23 -7.90 -12.65
C SER A 78 -3.59 -8.09 -13.35
N GLN A 79 -4.59 -7.26 -13.02
CA GLN A 79 -5.91 -7.30 -13.66
C GLN A 79 -5.92 -6.68 -15.07
N LYS A 80 -4.86 -5.97 -15.45
CA LYS A 80 -4.76 -5.29 -16.75
C LYS A 80 -4.12 -6.20 -17.80
N PRO A 81 -4.46 -6.04 -19.09
CA PRO A 81 -3.77 -6.74 -20.16
C PRO A 81 -2.26 -6.44 -20.12
N ARG A 82 -1.44 -7.49 -20.21
CA ARG A 82 0.02 -7.39 -20.19
C ARG A 82 0.60 -7.78 -21.56
N PRO A 83 1.67 -7.11 -22.02
CA PRO A 83 2.42 -7.60 -23.16
C PRO A 83 3.07 -8.96 -22.86
N VAL A 84 3.25 -9.77 -23.88
CA VAL A 84 4.00 -11.04 -23.76
C VAL A 84 5.47 -10.71 -23.56
N ILE A 85 5.99 -10.96 -22.37
CA ILE A 85 7.41 -10.80 -22.04
C ILE A 85 8.08 -12.18 -22.09
N ARG A 86 9.15 -12.31 -22.89
CA ARG A 86 9.95 -13.54 -22.94
C ARG A 86 11.09 -13.47 -21.92
N PRO A 87 11.25 -14.46 -21.02
CA PRO A 87 12.36 -14.50 -20.09
C PRO A 87 13.72 -14.50 -20.80
N LEU A 88 14.68 -13.73 -20.28
CA LEU A 88 16.03 -13.66 -20.85
C LEU A 88 16.79 -15.00 -20.79
N ARG A 89 16.47 -15.83 -19.79
CA ARG A 89 16.94 -17.20 -19.69
C ARG A 89 15.74 -18.11 -19.78
N SER A 90 15.44 -18.58 -20.98
CA SER A 90 14.60 -19.76 -21.13
C SER A 90 15.52 -20.97 -20.90
N PRO A 91 15.24 -21.90 -19.96
CA PRO A 91 15.96 -23.16 -19.97
C PRO A 91 15.78 -23.75 -21.37
N LEU A 92 16.89 -23.97 -22.06
CA LEU A 92 16.90 -24.69 -23.32
C LEU A 92 16.17 -26.00 -23.05
N VAL A 93 15.10 -26.23 -23.82
CA VAL A 93 14.46 -27.52 -23.94
C VAL A 93 15.54 -28.55 -24.25
N HIS A 94 15.91 -29.36 -23.26
CA HIS A 94 16.64 -30.59 -23.52
C HIS A 94 15.64 -31.54 -24.18
N ALA A 95 15.75 -31.61 -25.51
CA ALA A 95 15.23 -32.71 -26.32
C ALA A 95 15.94 -34.02 -25.96
#